data_AF-A0A3S0WS94-F1
#
_entry.id   AF-A0A3S0WS94-F1
#
_cell.length_a   1.000
_cell.length_b   1.000
_cell.length_c   1.000
_cell.angle_alpha   90.00
_cell.angle_beta   90.00
_cell.angle_gamma   90.00
#
_symmetry.space_group_name_H-M   'P 1'
#
loop_
_entity.id
_entity.type
_entity.pdbx_description
1 polymer ?
#
loop_
_entity_poly.entity_id
_entity_poly.type
_entity_poly.pdbx_seq_one_letter_code
_entity_poly.pdbx_strand_id
1 'polypeptide(L)'
;MKASLMLRSLMSVALLLVTVSACAQQQVFSPSELNAHPAAFQHKKVTVRGYVTLKPEGHNLYESKALSDEFNKVWDSGSMSLDQRKYTHYCLTIANPGLMYRNRDTLKGKTLVVKGEFLADHITPHKIDLGACPLPTSILIDMNDLKRRYGNLLPNP
;
A
#
# COMPACT_ATOMS: atom_id res chain seq x y z
N MET A 1 -17.79 13.84 75.44
CA MET A 1 -16.91 12.67 75.22
C MET A 1 -17.69 11.40 75.51
N LYS A 2 -18.10 10.66 74.48
CA LYS A 2 -18.38 9.21 74.49
C LYS A 2 -18.31 8.74 73.04
N ALA A 3 -17.35 7.88 72.78
CA ALA A 3 -17.03 7.34 71.47
C ALA A 3 -18.15 6.38 71.00
N SER A 4 -18.50 6.44 69.72
CA SER A 4 -19.22 5.36 69.04
C SER A 4 -18.53 5.08 67.72
N LEU A 5 -17.99 3.87 67.68
CA LEU A 5 -17.13 3.28 66.68
C LEU A 5 -18.01 2.31 65.86
N MET A 6 -18.41 2.68 64.64
CA MET A 6 -19.10 1.82 63.66
C MET A 6 -19.03 2.54 62.31
N LEU A 7 -18.83 1.94 61.15
CA LEU A 7 -18.55 0.57 60.77
C LEU A 7 -17.92 0.66 59.37
N ARG A 8 -16.99 -0.24 59.07
CA ARG A 8 -16.27 -0.33 57.81
C ARG A 8 -17.22 -0.66 56.65
N SER A 9 -17.05 0.01 55.51
CA SER A 9 -17.38 -0.57 54.20
C SER A 9 -16.33 -0.10 53.19
N LEU A 10 -15.22 -0.84 53.17
CA LEU A 10 -14.28 -0.85 52.06
C LEU A 10 -14.96 -1.57 50.90
N MET A 11 -15.60 -0.80 50.02
CA MET A 11 -16.10 -1.32 48.76
C MET A 11 -14.90 -1.44 47.80
N SER A 12 -14.22 -2.58 47.88
CA SER A 12 -13.18 -2.98 46.92
C SER A 12 -13.83 -3.29 45.58
N VAL A 13 -14.06 -2.25 44.77
CA VAL A 13 -14.37 -2.43 43.34
C VAL A 13 -13.04 -2.69 42.63
N ALA A 14 -12.65 -3.97 42.60
CA ALA A 14 -11.62 -4.45 41.69
C ALA A 14 -12.17 -4.36 40.26
N LEU A 15 -11.99 -3.19 39.63
CA LEU A 15 -12.21 -3.02 38.21
C LEU A 15 -11.13 -3.84 37.49
N LEU A 16 -11.47 -5.08 37.12
CA LEU A 16 -10.79 -5.80 36.05
C LEU A 16 -10.95 -4.98 34.76
N LEU A 17 -10.03 -4.05 34.53
CA LEU A 17 -9.72 -3.54 33.21
C LEU A 17 -9.09 -4.69 32.44
N VAL A 18 -9.95 -5.56 31.89
CA VAL A 18 -9.58 -6.44 30.79
C VAL A 18 -9.27 -5.52 29.62
N THR A 19 -8.01 -5.12 29.50
CA THR A 19 -7.48 -4.44 28.32
C THR A 19 -7.54 -5.44 27.18
N VAL A 20 -8.68 -5.47 26.49
CA VAL A 20 -8.79 -6.08 25.17
C VAL A 20 -7.90 -5.22 24.27
N SER A 21 -6.62 -5.59 24.20
CA SER A 21 -5.72 -5.14 23.15
C SER A 21 -6.28 -5.69 21.84
N ALA A 22 -7.29 -5.01 21.31
CA ALA A 22 -7.70 -5.15 19.93
C ALA A 22 -6.46 -4.74 19.12
N CYS A 23 -5.72 -5.73 18.61
CA CYS A 23 -4.77 -5.49 17.55
C CYS A 23 -5.56 -4.82 16.43
N ALA A 24 -5.46 -3.49 16.33
CA ALA A 24 -6.07 -2.75 15.24
C ALA A 24 -5.54 -3.37 13.94
N GLN A 25 -6.39 -4.09 13.20
CA GLN A 25 -6.03 -4.62 11.91
C GLN A 25 -5.65 -3.42 11.04
N GLN A 26 -4.39 -3.37 10.63
CA GLN A 26 -3.89 -2.30 9.79
C GLN A 26 -4.69 -2.34 8.48
N GLN A 27 -5.42 -1.26 8.17
CA GLN A 27 -6.24 -1.16 6.97
C GLN A 27 -5.38 -1.39 5.73
N VAL A 28 -5.88 -2.23 4.82
CA VAL A 28 -5.25 -2.52 3.52
C VAL A 28 -6.03 -1.75 2.46
N PHE A 29 -5.33 -0.85 1.78
CA PHE A 29 -5.89 -0.03 0.71
C PHE A 29 -5.64 -0.66 -0.66
N SER A 30 -6.51 -0.33 -1.60
CA SER A 30 -6.30 -0.45 -3.04
C SER A 30 -5.63 0.82 -3.60
N PRO A 31 -5.00 0.74 -4.78
CA PRO A 31 -4.55 1.92 -5.51
C PRO A 31 -5.65 2.98 -5.72
N SER A 32 -6.86 2.59 -6.10
CA SER A 32 -7.95 3.54 -6.36
C SER A 32 -8.39 4.32 -5.12
N GLU A 33 -8.46 3.67 -3.95
CA GLU A 33 -8.76 4.35 -2.68
C GLU A 33 -7.73 5.44 -2.33
N LEU A 34 -6.45 5.16 -2.58
CA LEU A 34 -5.39 6.14 -2.33
C LEU A 34 -5.40 7.27 -3.36
N ASN A 35 -5.65 6.93 -4.62
CA ASN A 35 -5.69 7.87 -5.74
C ASN A 35 -6.94 8.75 -5.76
N ALA A 36 -8.01 8.38 -5.04
CA ALA A 36 -9.20 9.21 -4.88
C ALA A 36 -8.92 10.48 -4.06
N HIS A 37 -8.02 10.39 -3.07
CA HIS A 37 -7.66 11.51 -2.19
C HIS A 37 -6.15 11.59 -1.92
N PRO A 38 -5.30 11.81 -2.94
CA PRO A 38 -3.84 11.69 -2.79
C PRO A 38 -3.26 12.59 -1.69
N ALA A 39 -3.74 13.83 -1.60
CA ALA A 39 -3.32 14.78 -0.57
C ALA A 39 -3.59 14.29 0.86
N ALA A 40 -4.64 13.50 1.08
CA ALA A 40 -4.97 12.94 2.39
C ALA A 40 -3.99 11.84 2.82
N PHE A 41 -3.22 11.26 1.89
CA PHE A 41 -2.28 10.17 2.13
C PHE A 41 -0.82 10.58 1.96
N GLN A 42 -0.52 11.81 1.55
CA GLN A 42 0.84 12.31 1.35
C GLN A 42 1.73 12.03 2.58
N HIS A 43 2.86 11.35 2.35
CA HIS A 43 3.83 10.93 3.37
C HIS A 43 3.29 9.98 4.46
N LYS A 44 2.05 9.47 4.32
CA LYS A 44 1.51 8.51 5.27
C LYS A 44 2.03 7.11 5.00
N LYS A 45 2.28 6.37 6.08
CA LYS A 45 2.53 4.93 6.00
C LYS A 45 1.21 4.22 5.73
N VAL A 46 1.15 3.53 4.61
CA VAL A 46 -0.02 2.78 4.14
C VAL A 46 0.36 1.31 3.91
N THR A 47 -0.65 0.43 3.93
CA THR A 47 -0.51 -0.93 3.43
C THR A 47 -1.39 -1.06 2.20
N VAL A 48 -0.81 -1.52 1.09
CA VAL A 48 -1.47 -1.55 -0.22
C VAL A 48 -1.46 -2.97 -0.76
N ARG A 49 -2.62 -3.42 -1.24
CA ARG A 49 -2.72 -4.65 -2.03
C ARG A 49 -2.63 -4.30 -3.51
N GLY A 50 -1.71 -4.92 -4.23
CA GLY A 50 -1.55 -4.68 -5.66
C GLY A 50 -0.92 -5.84 -6.43
N TYR A 51 -1.35 -6.01 -7.67
CA TYR A 51 -0.75 -6.83 -8.70
C TYR A 51 0.53 -6.18 -9.25
N VAL A 52 1.64 -6.89 -9.07
CA VAL A 52 2.98 -6.44 -9.38
C VAL A 52 3.26 -6.59 -10.88
N THR A 53 3.53 -5.46 -11.53
CA THR A 53 4.06 -5.41 -12.89
C THR A 53 5.44 -4.77 -12.87
N LEU A 54 6.46 -5.53 -13.27
CA LEU A 54 7.84 -5.07 -13.36
C LEU A 54 8.29 -5.23 -14.81
N LYS A 55 8.21 -4.15 -15.59
CA LYS A 55 8.66 -4.09 -16.98
C LYS A 55 9.77 -3.04 -17.14
N PRO A 56 10.61 -3.09 -18.18
CA PRO A 56 11.63 -2.05 -18.42
C PRO A 56 11.05 -0.64 -18.50
N GLU A 57 9.86 -0.52 -19.08
CA GLU A 57 9.15 0.75 -19.24
C GLU A 57 8.53 1.27 -17.95
N GLY A 58 8.27 0.41 -16.95
CA GLY A 58 7.75 0.87 -15.66
C GLY A 58 7.44 -0.21 -14.64
N HIS A 59 7.33 0.24 -13.38
CA HIS A 59 7.21 -0.62 -12.21
C HIS A 59 6.01 -0.19 -11.39
N ASN A 60 4.94 -0.98 -11.43
CA ASN A 60 3.65 -0.58 -10.92
C ASN A 60 3.01 -1.65 -10.03
N LEU A 61 2.16 -1.18 -9.13
CA LEU A 61 1.15 -1.96 -8.43
C LEU A 61 -0.22 -1.61 -9.02
N TYR A 62 -0.75 -2.49 -9.87
CA TYR A 62 -2.14 -2.41 -10.30
C TYR A 62 -3.07 -2.95 -9.22
N GLU A 63 -4.30 -2.46 -9.15
CA GLU A 63 -5.27 -2.95 -8.18
C GLU A 63 -5.58 -4.44 -8.39
N SER A 64 -5.59 -4.89 -9.65
CA SER A 64 -5.79 -6.29 -10.01
C SER A 64 -5.08 -6.67 -11.32
N LYS A 65 -4.93 -7.99 -11.53
CA LYS A 65 -4.46 -8.54 -12.81
C LYS A 65 -5.42 -8.16 -13.96
N ALA A 66 -6.73 -8.27 -13.74
CA ALA A 66 -7.73 -8.00 -14.76
C ALA A 66 -7.64 -6.55 -15.28
N LEU A 67 -7.48 -5.58 -14.37
CA LEU A 67 -7.31 -4.17 -14.74
C LEU A 67 -5.98 -3.93 -15.49
N SER A 68 -4.91 -4.61 -15.08
CA SER A 68 -3.63 -4.56 -15.81
C SER A 68 -3.77 -5.15 -17.22
N ASP A 69 -4.42 -6.31 -17.36
CA ASP A 69 -4.65 -6.97 -18.65
C ASP A 69 -5.55 -6.11 -19.57
N GLU A 70 -6.59 -5.49 -19.01
CA GLU A 70 -7.48 -4.59 -19.74
C GLU A 70 -6.72 -3.35 -20.24
N PHE A 71 -5.93 -2.71 -19.38
CA PHE A 71 -5.07 -1.60 -19.80
C PHE A 71 -4.13 -2.01 -20.94
N ASN A 72 -3.40 -3.12 -20.80
CA ASN A 72 -2.50 -3.60 -21.84
C ASN A 72 -3.25 -3.88 -23.15
N LYS A 73 -4.43 -4.54 -23.08
CA LYS A 73 -5.25 -4.83 -24.26
C LYS A 73 -5.64 -3.56 -25.01
N VAL A 74 -6.08 -2.52 -24.28
CA VAL A 74 -6.49 -1.27 -24.92
C VAL A 74 -5.28 -0.49 -25.42
N TRP A 75 -4.17 -0.47 -24.68
CA TRP A 75 -2.90 0.12 -25.12
C TRP A 75 -2.39 -0.51 -26.43
N ASP A 76 -2.33 -1.84 -26.48
CA ASP A 76 -1.84 -2.60 -27.63
C ASP A 76 -2.79 -2.52 -28.84
N SER A 77 -4.08 -2.22 -28.61
CA SER A 77 -5.05 -2.04 -29.70
C SER A 77 -4.82 -0.78 -30.54
N GLY A 78 -3.96 0.14 -30.07
CA GLY A 78 -3.70 1.41 -30.76
C GLY A 78 -4.94 2.32 -30.86
N SER A 79 -5.98 2.04 -30.08
CA SER A 79 -7.25 2.76 -30.18
C SER A 79 -7.07 4.23 -29.80
N MET A 80 -7.35 5.14 -30.75
CA MET A 80 -7.36 6.58 -30.52
C MET A 80 -8.46 7.03 -29.53
N SER A 81 -9.41 6.15 -29.20
CA SER A 81 -10.44 6.40 -28.18
C SER A 81 -10.05 5.96 -26.77
N LEU A 82 -8.79 5.54 -26.56
CA LEU A 82 -8.31 5.12 -25.25
C LEU A 82 -8.34 6.31 -24.28
N ASP A 83 -9.35 6.30 -23.41
CA ASP A 83 -9.38 7.14 -22.22
C ASP A 83 -8.45 6.53 -21.17
N GLN A 84 -7.14 6.77 -21.33
CA GLN A 84 -6.11 6.28 -20.41
C GLN A 84 -6.47 6.63 -18.97
N ARG A 85 -7.06 7.82 -18.74
CA ARG A 85 -7.44 8.36 -17.43
C ARG A 85 -8.34 7.41 -16.64
N LYS A 86 -9.18 6.61 -17.30
CA LYS A 86 -10.01 5.60 -16.61
C LYS A 86 -9.18 4.55 -15.89
N TYR A 87 -8.01 4.19 -16.42
CA TYR A 87 -7.18 3.12 -15.87
C TYR A 87 -6.10 3.61 -14.91
N THR A 88 -5.80 4.91 -14.93
CA THR A 88 -4.69 5.51 -14.17
C THR A 88 -4.94 5.52 -12.67
N HIS A 89 -6.20 5.61 -12.26
CA HIS A 89 -6.60 5.58 -10.86
C HIS A 89 -6.37 4.21 -10.21
N TYR A 90 -6.28 3.14 -10.99
CA TYR A 90 -6.16 1.77 -10.48
C TYR A 90 -4.73 1.30 -10.29
N CYS A 91 -3.73 2.20 -10.31
CA CYS A 91 -2.37 1.77 -10.11
C CYS A 91 -1.50 2.82 -9.38
N LEU A 92 -0.42 2.34 -8.76
CA LEU A 92 0.64 3.15 -8.14
C LEU A 92 1.99 2.81 -8.74
N THR A 93 2.81 3.81 -8.99
CA THR A 93 4.23 3.61 -9.32
C THR A 93 5.00 3.11 -8.09
N ILE A 94 5.97 2.22 -8.27
CA ILE A 94 6.87 1.78 -7.22
C ILE A 94 8.11 2.68 -7.24
N ALA A 95 8.26 3.55 -6.23
CA ALA A 95 9.32 4.58 -6.20
C ALA A 95 10.73 4.01 -5.98
N ASN A 96 10.85 2.83 -5.35
CA ASN A 96 12.11 2.16 -5.06
C ASN A 96 12.13 0.71 -5.57
N PRO A 97 12.03 0.48 -6.89
CA PRO A 97 11.80 -0.84 -7.46
C PRO A 97 13.00 -1.77 -7.37
N GLY A 98 14.20 -1.28 -7.02
CA GLY A 98 15.48 -1.98 -7.20
C GLY A 98 15.52 -3.42 -6.67
N LEU A 99 15.07 -3.67 -5.45
CA LEU A 99 15.04 -5.03 -4.89
C LEU A 99 14.01 -5.91 -5.61
N MET A 100 12.82 -5.39 -5.88
CA MET A 100 11.79 -6.13 -6.60
C MET A 100 12.22 -6.45 -8.03
N TYR A 101 12.88 -5.52 -8.70
CA TYR A 101 13.36 -5.68 -10.07
C TYR A 101 14.48 -6.72 -10.20
N ARG A 102 15.40 -6.80 -9.22
CA ARG A 102 16.39 -7.90 -9.13
C ARG A 102 15.74 -9.28 -8.96
N ASN A 103 14.52 -9.32 -8.44
CA ASN A 103 13.72 -10.51 -8.22
C ASN A 103 12.47 -10.51 -9.12
N ARG A 104 12.54 -9.88 -10.30
CA ARG A 104 11.36 -9.70 -11.15
C ARG A 104 10.75 -11.02 -11.56
N ASP A 105 11.53 -12.06 -11.80
CA ASP A 105 11.03 -13.34 -12.32
C ASP A 105 10.19 -14.08 -11.27
N THR A 106 10.49 -13.88 -9.98
CA THR A 106 9.73 -14.45 -8.86
C THR A 106 8.58 -13.56 -8.42
N LEU A 107 8.59 -12.26 -8.71
CA LEU A 107 7.57 -11.31 -8.25
C LEU A 107 6.55 -10.90 -9.33
N LYS A 108 6.96 -10.90 -10.60
CA LYS A 108 6.10 -10.49 -11.73
C LYS A 108 4.85 -11.35 -11.75
N GLY A 109 3.70 -10.69 -11.89
CA GLY A 109 2.42 -11.37 -11.97
C GLY A 109 1.85 -11.84 -10.63
N LYS A 110 2.46 -11.47 -9.50
CA LYS A 110 1.91 -11.75 -8.17
C LYS A 110 1.13 -10.56 -7.65
N THR A 111 0.06 -10.86 -6.91
CA THR A 111 -0.59 -9.85 -6.06
C THR A 111 0.04 -9.91 -4.67
N LEU A 112 0.60 -8.78 -4.23
CA LEU A 112 1.26 -8.64 -2.94
C LEU A 112 0.51 -7.64 -2.07
N VAL A 113 0.70 -7.75 -0.76
CA VAL A 113 0.29 -6.75 0.22
C VAL A 113 1.57 -6.12 0.78
N VAL A 114 1.86 -4.89 0.38
CA VAL A 114 3.11 -4.20 0.72
C VAL A 114 2.84 -3.04 1.66
N LYS A 115 3.72 -2.84 2.63
CA LYS A 115 3.75 -1.63 3.45
C LYS A 115 4.70 -0.62 2.82
N GLY A 116 4.35 0.66 2.87
CA GLY A 116 5.19 1.72 2.34
C GLY A 116 4.69 3.10 2.70
N GLU A 117 5.40 4.12 2.21
CA GLU A 117 4.97 5.50 2.27
C GLU A 117 4.30 5.89 0.96
N PHE A 118 3.12 6.51 1.03
CA PHE A 118 2.45 7.04 -0.14
C PHE A 118 2.99 8.43 -0.49
N LEU A 119 3.27 8.63 -1.78
CA LEU A 119 3.71 9.90 -2.34
C LEU A 119 2.70 10.30 -3.41
N ALA A 120 1.93 11.36 -3.16
CA ALA A 120 0.95 11.93 -4.09
C ALA A 120 1.62 12.59 -5.30
N ASP A 121 2.86 13.03 -5.14
CA ASP A 121 3.70 13.55 -6.22
C ASP A 121 5.14 13.05 -6.11
N HIS A 122 5.50 12.08 -6.96
CA HIS A 122 6.87 11.58 -7.07
C HIS A 122 7.65 12.20 -8.23
N ILE A 123 6.98 13.01 -9.05
CA ILE A 123 7.58 13.64 -10.22
C ILE A 123 8.18 14.97 -9.75
N THR A 124 9.46 14.94 -9.38
CA THR A 124 10.28 16.18 -9.41
C THR A 124 10.13 16.80 -10.80
N PRO A 125 10.03 18.14 -10.94
CA PRO A 125 9.80 18.73 -12.27
C PRO A 125 10.89 18.19 -13.21
N HIS A 126 10.47 17.71 -14.39
CA HIS A 126 11.30 17.18 -15.48
C HIS A 126 11.52 15.64 -15.60
N LYS A 127 10.81 14.77 -14.87
CA LYS A 127 10.80 13.32 -15.18
C LYS A 127 9.44 12.83 -15.66
N ILE A 128 9.33 12.57 -16.96
CA ILE A 128 8.24 11.77 -17.54
C ILE A 128 8.65 10.31 -17.42
N ASP A 129 7.97 9.55 -16.57
CA ASP A 129 8.13 8.09 -16.52
C ASP A 129 7.15 7.48 -17.54
N LEU A 130 7.69 7.10 -18.69
CA LEU A 130 6.94 6.70 -19.90
C LEU A 130 6.30 5.29 -19.79
N GLY A 131 6.39 4.62 -18.64
CA GLY A 131 5.60 3.41 -18.36
C GLY A 131 5.23 3.20 -16.88
N ALA A 132 5.44 4.22 -16.04
CA ALA A 132 4.76 4.35 -14.76
C ALA A 132 3.24 4.46 -14.94
N CYS A 133 2.51 4.21 -13.86
CA CYS A 133 1.17 4.77 -13.71
C CYS A 133 1.20 6.24 -14.09
N PRO A 134 0.35 6.70 -15.02
CA PRO A 134 0.43 8.06 -15.53
C PRO A 134 -0.04 9.12 -14.52
N LEU A 135 -0.49 8.72 -13.31
CA LEU A 135 -0.63 9.62 -12.18
C LEU A 135 0.72 9.80 -11.47
N PRO A 136 1.00 10.99 -10.91
CA PRO A 136 2.22 11.24 -10.14
C PRO A 136 2.22 10.55 -8.76
N THR A 137 1.29 9.64 -8.52
CA THR A 137 1.14 8.89 -7.27
C THR A 137 2.04 7.65 -7.26
N SER A 138 2.78 7.45 -6.17
CA SER A 138 3.66 6.30 -6.01
C SER A 138 3.66 5.78 -4.58
N ILE A 139 4.26 4.60 -4.40
CA ILE A 139 4.56 4.02 -3.11
C ILE A 139 6.07 3.79 -2.98
N LEU A 140 6.64 4.31 -1.89
CA LEU A 140 7.98 3.95 -1.43
C LEU A 140 7.86 2.76 -0.48
N ILE A 141 8.12 1.55 -0.99
CA ILE A 141 7.90 0.30 -0.26
C ILE A 141 8.94 0.16 0.87
N ASP A 142 8.46 -0.26 2.05
CA ASP A 142 9.30 -0.69 3.17
C ASP A 142 9.96 -2.03 2.82
N MET A 143 11.23 -1.97 2.43
CA MET A 143 11.97 -3.16 2.01
C MET A 143 12.23 -4.14 3.14
N ASN A 144 12.25 -3.70 4.39
CA ASN A 144 12.43 -4.60 5.52
C ASN A 144 11.14 -5.40 5.75
N ASP A 145 9.97 -4.75 5.67
CA ASP A 145 8.69 -5.45 5.73
C ASP A 145 8.52 -6.42 4.53
N LEU A 146 8.90 -5.98 3.32
CA LEU A 146 8.85 -6.82 2.13
C LEU A 146 9.73 -8.07 2.28
N LYS A 147 10.98 -7.93 2.71
CA LYS A 147 11.91 -9.04 2.97
C LYS A 147 11.38 -9.99 4.04
N ARG A 148 10.80 -9.45 5.11
CA ARG A 148 10.22 -10.24 6.19
C ARG A 148 9.03 -11.07 5.71
N ARG A 149 8.13 -10.50 4.90
CA ARG A 149 6.90 -11.17 4.42
C ARG A 149 7.15 -12.14 3.26
N TYR A 150 8.06 -11.78 2.37
CA TYR A 150 8.23 -12.44 1.08
C TYR A 150 9.68 -12.84 0.79
N GLY A 151 10.49 -13.07 1.83
CA GLY A 151 11.91 -13.42 1.67
C GLY A 151 12.15 -14.63 0.77
N ASN A 152 11.25 -15.61 0.77
CA ASN A 152 11.27 -16.76 -0.13
C ASN A 152 11.06 -16.40 -1.62
N LEU A 153 10.51 -15.22 -1.90
CA LEU A 153 10.36 -14.67 -3.25
C LEU A 153 11.52 -13.73 -3.63
N LEU A 154 12.51 -13.54 -2.75
CA LEU A 154 13.60 -12.57 -2.93
C LEU A 154 14.99 -13.25 -2.86
N PRO A 155 15.30 -14.22 -3.75
CA PRO A 155 16.59 -14.92 -3.74
C PRO A 155 17.81 -14.02 -4.04
N ASN A 156 17.61 -12.84 -4.63
CA ASN A 156 18.66 -11.89 -5.01
C ASN A 156 18.58 -10.61 -4.15
N PRO A 157 19.20 -10.58 -2.95
CA PRO A 157 19.06 -9.48 -1.99
C PRO A 157 19.63 -8.12 -2.44
#